data_AF-A0A924MMM4-F1
#
_entry.id   AF-A0A924MMM4-F1
#
_cell.length_a   1.000
_cell.length_b   1.000
_cell.length_c   1.000
_cell.angle_alpha   90.00
_cell.angle_beta   90.00
_cell.angle_gamma   90.00
#
_symmetry.space_group_name_H-M   'P 1'
#
loop_
_entity.id
_entity.type
_entity.pdbx_description
1 polymer ?
#
loop_
_entity_poly.entity_id
_entity_poly.type
_entity_poly.pdbx_seq_one_letter_code
_entity_poly.pdbx_strand_id
1 'polypeptide(L)'
;LQLSKLHVLDANPKDALWAMEQALRAGCCGAVLGWPMQADDNSLRRLQVAAETGQTPGFAFRPMGALSNPSPAALRLSLRGTESHPELRILKCRGALPPARPIPFHPYPRH
;
A
#
# COMPACT_ATOMS: atom_id res chain seq x y z
N LEU A 1 12.18 3.85 -16.68
CA LEU A 1 11.83 4.41 -15.35
C LEU A 1 12.99 5.28 -14.89
N GLN A 2 12.78 6.58 -14.69
CA GLN A 2 13.82 7.48 -14.19
C GLN A 2 13.94 7.27 -12.66
N LEU A 3 14.85 6.38 -12.24
CA LEU A 3 14.98 5.93 -10.85
C LEU A 3 15.66 6.94 -9.92
N SER A 4 16.04 8.14 -10.40
CA SER A 4 16.77 9.15 -9.61
C SER A 4 15.99 9.73 -8.43
N LYS A 5 14.68 9.46 -8.32
CA LYS A 5 13.82 9.91 -7.22
C LYS A 5 13.37 8.78 -6.30
N LEU A 6 13.97 7.59 -6.41
CA LEU A 6 13.69 6.45 -5.54
C LEU A 6 14.71 6.38 -4.41
N HIS A 7 14.21 6.48 -3.18
CA HIS A 7 15.00 6.21 -1.98
C HIS A 7 14.61 4.83 -1.43
N VAL A 8 15.59 3.96 -1.22
CA VAL A 8 15.38 2.61 -0.66
C VAL A 8 15.97 2.58 0.73
N LEU A 9 15.17 2.16 1.71
CA LEU A 9 15.58 1.94 3.08
C LEU A 9 15.52 0.44 3.36
N ASP A 10 16.66 -0.15 3.75
CA ASP A 10 16.72 -1.50 4.28
C ASP A 10 16.80 -1.43 5.80
N ALA A 11 15.84 -2.06 6.47
CA ALA A 11 15.66 -1.97 7.91
C ALA A 11 14.96 -3.22 8.43
N ASN A 12 15.18 -3.55 9.70
CA ASN A 12 14.40 -4.60 10.35
C ASN A 12 12.90 -4.23 10.36
N PRO A 13 11.98 -5.19 10.56
CA PRO A 13 10.55 -4.92 10.41
C PRO A 13 9.99 -3.77 11.27
N LYS A 14 10.50 -3.59 12.49
CA LYS A 14 10.07 -2.53 13.40
C LYS A 14 10.56 -1.17 12.93
N ASP A 15 11.82 -1.10 12.52
CA ASP A 15 12.45 0.12 12.02
C ASP A 15 11.89 0.50 10.65
N ALA A 16 11.53 -0.46 9.81
CA ALA A 16 10.85 -0.23 8.54
C ALA A 16 9.47 0.41 8.73
N LEU A 17 8.68 -0.08 9.71
CA LEU A 17 7.39 0.52 10.08
C LEU A 17 7.58 1.96 10.60
N TRP A 18 8.56 2.17 11.49
CA TRP A 18 8.85 3.49 12.02
C TRP A 18 9.34 4.45 10.93
N ALA A 19 10.24 4.02 10.05
CA ALA A 19 10.75 4.82 8.96
C ALA A 19 9.64 5.20 7.97
N MET A 20 8.75 4.25 7.66
CA MET A 20 7.56 4.51 6.85
C MET A 20 6.66 5.57 7.51
N GLU A 21 6.45 5.50 8.82
CA GLU A 21 5.70 6.53 9.57
C GLU A 21 6.35 7.91 9.48
N GLN A 22 7.67 8.00 9.66
CA GLN A 22 8.39 9.28 9.58
C GLN A 22 8.31 9.87 8.17
N ALA A 23 8.55 9.06 7.13
CA ALA A 23 8.49 9.50 5.74
C ALA A 23 7.09 10.00 5.36
N LEU A 24 6.04 9.27 5.79
CA LEU A 24 4.65 9.68 5.58
C LEU A 24 4.32 10.99 6.28
N ARG A 25 4.75 11.14 7.54
CA ARG A 25 4.48 12.33 8.35
C ARG A 25 5.22 13.57 7.82
N ALA A 26 6.42 13.39 7.29
CA ALA A 26 7.26 14.48 6.81
C ALA A 26 6.71 15.16 5.54
N GLY A 27 5.88 14.48 4.75
CA GLY A 27 5.28 15.09 3.55
C GLY A 27 6.24 15.28 2.37
N CYS A 28 7.47 14.75 2.45
CA CYS A 28 8.53 15.03 1.47
C CYS A 28 8.58 14.01 0.32
N CYS A 29 7.81 12.93 0.40
CA CYS A 29 7.76 11.87 -0.62
C CYS A 29 6.48 11.99 -1.47
N GLY A 30 6.57 11.69 -2.77
CA GLY A 30 5.37 11.57 -3.61
C GLY A 30 4.51 10.34 -3.26
N ALA A 31 5.13 9.30 -2.73
CA ALA A 31 4.47 8.13 -2.14
C ALA A 31 5.49 7.38 -1.25
N VAL A 32 4.99 6.63 -0.26
CA VAL A 32 5.80 5.72 0.54
C VAL A 32 5.25 4.30 0.39
N LEU A 33 6.13 3.37 0.04
CA LEU A 33 5.81 1.96 -0.20
C LEU A 33 6.54 1.11 0.84
N GLY A 34 5.85 0.15 1.45
CA GLY A 34 6.45 -0.74 2.45
C GLY A 34 5.81 -2.12 2.50
N TRP A 35 6.60 -3.10 2.94
CA TRP A 35 6.18 -4.49 3.17
C TRP A 35 6.17 -4.79 4.67
N PRO A 36 5.21 -4.24 5.44
CA PRO A 36 5.21 -4.42 6.88
C PRO A 36 4.77 -5.85 7.21
N MET A 37 5.76 -6.73 7.47
CA MET A 37 5.54 -8.16 7.70
C MET A 37 4.66 -8.47 8.92
N GLN A 38 4.67 -7.58 9.94
CA GLN A 38 3.92 -7.74 11.19
C GLN A 38 3.18 -6.43 11.57
N ALA A 39 2.44 -5.85 10.62
CA ALA A 39 1.61 -4.68 10.91
C ALA A 39 0.32 -5.11 11.64
N ASP A 40 0.27 -4.88 12.95
CA ASP A 40 -0.95 -4.95 13.72
C ASP A 40 -1.86 -3.72 13.46
N ASP A 41 -3.08 -3.77 13.98
CA ASP A 41 -4.08 -2.71 13.75
C ASP A 41 -3.60 -1.35 14.28
N ASN A 42 -2.85 -1.33 15.39
CA ASN A 42 -2.28 -0.12 15.96
C ASN A 42 -1.25 0.51 15.01
N SER A 43 -0.28 -0.29 14.54
CA SER A 43 0.74 0.17 13.60
C SER A 43 0.12 0.68 12.30
N LEU A 44 -0.88 -0.02 11.76
CA LEU A 44 -1.59 0.42 10.56
C LEU A 44 -2.35 1.73 10.79
N ARG A 45 -2.93 1.93 11.98
CA ARG A 45 -3.61 3.19 12.32
C ARG A 45 -2.62 4.34 12.44
N ARG A 46 -1.46 4.12 13.06
CA ARG A 46 -0.38 5.12 13.14
C ARG A 46 0.11 5.54 11.76
N LEU A 47 0.33 4.57 10.85
CA LEU A 47 0.69 4.86 9.46
C LEU A 47 -0.39 5.67 8.75
N GLN A 48 -1.66 5.34 8.94
CA GLN A 48 -2.75 6.10 8.31
C GLN A 48 -2.86 7.52 8.86
N VAL A 49 -2.67 7.74 10.17
CA VAL A 49 -2.61 9.10 10.74
C VAL A 49 -1.40 9.87 10.19
N ALA A 50 -0.23 9.24 10.06
CA ALA A 50 0.96 9.87 9.48
C ALA A 50 0.74 10.26 8.02
N ALA A 51 0.15 9.38 7.21
CA ALA A 51 -0.20 9.64 5.82
C ALA A 51 -1.16 10.82 5.67
N GLU A 52 -2.18 10.90 6.54
CA GLU A 52 -3.11 12.03 6.57
C GLU A 52 -2.41 13.33 7.05
N THR A 53 -1.50 13.24 8.03
CA THR A 53 -0.75 14.39 8.55
C THR A 53 0.15 15.01 7.49
N GLY A 54 1.00 14.21 6.84
CA GLY A 54 1.92 14.70 5.81
C GLY A 54 1.32 14.75 4.41
N GLN A 55 0.00 14.51 4.28
CA GLN A 55 -0.71 14.45 2.99
C GLN A 55 0.00 13.57 1.94
N THR A 56 0.61 12.47 2.39
CA THR A 56 1.45 11.60 1.56
C THR A 56 0.79 10.24 1.38
N PRO A 57 0.61 9.77 0.14
CA PRO A 57 0.09 8.43 -0.12
C PRO A 57 1.01 7.34 0.44
N GLY A 58 0.44 6.44 1.24
CA GLY A 58 1.13 5.27 1.79
C GLY A 58 0.56 3.95 1.27
N PHE A 59 1.44 3.05 0.82
CA PHE A 59 1.09 1.72 0.34
C PHE A 59 1.73 0.65 1.23
N ALA A 60 0.91 -0.10 1.96
CA ALA A 60 1.34 -1.23 2.76
C ALA A 60 1.02 -2.54 2.02
N PHE A 61 2.05 -3.22 1.52
CA PHE A 61 1.94 -4.53 0.87
C PHE A 61 1.87 -5.62 1.94
N ARG A 62 0.83 -6.45 1.87
CA ARG A 62 0.55 -7.49 2.87
C ARG A 62 0.22 -8.81 2.17
N PRO A 63 0.54 -9.96 2.77
CA PRO A 63 0.21 -11.26 2.19
C PRO A 63 -1.31 -11.46 2.10
N MET A 64 -1.73 -12.32 1.17
CA MET A 64 -3.15 -12.62 0.94
C MET A 64 -3.89 -13.16 2.17
N GLY A 65 -3.17 -13.79 3.12
CA GLY A 65 -3.74 -14.21 4.41
C GLY A 65 -4.25 -13.05 5.27
N ALA A 66 -3.78 -11.83 5.06
CA ALA A 66 -4.23 -10.64 5.79
C ALA A 66 -5.53 -10.03 5.25
N LEU A 67 -6.18 -10.65 4.26
CA LEU A 67 -7.42 -10.14 3.66
C LEU A 67 -8.57 -10.03 4.67
N SER A 68 -8.72 -11.02 5.54
CA SER A 68 -9.74 -11.05 6.59
C SER A 68 -9.50 -10.00 7.67
N ASN A 69 -8.26 -9.55 7.84
CA ASN A 69 -7.91 -8.60 8.89
C ASN A 69 -8.45 -7.21 8.50
N PRO A 70 -9.12 -6.51 9.42
CA PRO A 70 -9.48 -5.11 9.22
C PRO A 70 -8.26 -4.26 8.87
N SER A 71 -8.49 -3.12 8.24
CA SER A 71 -7.44 -2.11 8.11
C SER A 71 -8.04 -0.70 7.98
N PRO A 72 -7.34 0.32 8.50
CA PRO A 72 -7.76 1.72 8.43
C PRO A 72 -7.57 2.34 7.04
N ALA A 73 -6.96 1.60 6.10
CA ALA A 73 -6.70 2.04 4.74
C ALA A 73 -7.97 2.58 4.06
N ALA A 74 -7.84 3.71 3.37
CA ALA A 74 -8.92 4.30 2.59
C ALA A 74 -9.25 3.46 1.34
N LEU A 75 -8.24 2.81 0.76
CA LEU A 75 -8.36 1.90 -0.37
C LEU A 75 -7.71 0.56 0.01
N ARG A 76 -8.38 -0.55 -0.27
CA ARG A 76 -7.79 -1.89 -0.18
C ARG A 76 -7.90 -2.57 -1.53
N LEU A 77 -6.78 -3.10 -2.01
CA LEU A 77 -6.68 -3.83 -3.25
C LEU A 77 -6.20 -5.25 -2.97
N SER A 78 -6.64 -6.22 -3.77
CA SER A 78 -5.95 -7.50 -3.91
C SER A 78 -5.54 -7.71 -5.34
N LEU A 79 -4.31 -8.19 -5.53
CA LEU A 79 -3.80 -8.64 -6.81
C LEU A 79 -3.72 -10.17 -6.76
N ARG A 80 -4.39 -10.84 -7.70
CA ARG A 80 -4.40 -12.30 -7.87
C ARG A 80 -4.01 -12.66 -9.30
N GLY A 81 -3.90 -13.94 -9.61
CA GLY A 81 -3.62 -14.42 -10.96
C GLY A 81 -2.14 -14.65 -11.23
N THR A 82 -1.80 -14.83 -12.49
CA THR A 82 -0.42 -15.03 -12.96
C THR A 82 0.21 -13.69 -13.35
N GLU A 83 1.53 -13.68 -13.58
CA GLU A 83 2.21 -12.49 -14.09
C GLU A 83 1.67 -12.02 -15.45
N SER A 84 1.22 -12.96 -16.29
CA SER A 84 0.63 -12.67 -17.61
C SER A 84 -0.83 -12.21 -17.54
N HIS A 85 -1.57 -12.62 -16.51
CA HIS A 85 -2.98 -12.31 -16.33
C HIS A 85 -3.30 -11.92 -14.89
N PRO A 86 -2.82 -10.75 -14.43
CA PRO A 86 -3.13 -10.30 -13.08
C PRO A 86 -4.57 -9.78 -13.00
N GLU A 87 -5.24 -10.19 -11.93
CA GLU A 87 -6.59 -9.82 -11.59
C GLU A 87 -6.56 -8.84 -10.40
N LEU A 88 -6.89 -7.58 -10.65
CA LEU A 88 -6.96 -6.56 -9.61
C LEU A 88 -8.40 -6.47 -9.08
N ARG A 89 -8.59 -6.67 -7.77
CA ARG A 89 -9.89 -6.41 -7.11
C ARG A 89 -9.78 -5.26 -6.13
N ILE A 90 -10.77 -4.38 -6.16
CA ILE A 90 -10.99 -3.40 -5.11
C ILE A 90 -11.82 -4.08 -4.01
N LEU A 91 -11.29 -4.09 -2.79
CA LEU A 91 -11.94 -4.71 -1.63
C LEU A 91 -12.60 -3.68 -0.72
N LYS A 92 -12.09 -2.45 -0.73
CA LYS A 92 -12.59 -1.33 0.05
C LYS A 92 -12.25 -0.04 -0.68
N CYS A 93 -13.20 0.89 -0.73
CA CYS A 93 -12.98 2.26 -1.21
C CYS A 93 -13.69 3.22 -0.25
N ARG A 94 -12.97 4.16 0.35
CA ARG A 94 -13.57 5.16 1.25
C ARG A 94 -14.38 6.13 0.39
N GLY A 95 -15.67 6.24 0.66
CA GLY A 95 -16.57 7.14 -0.06
C GLY A 95 -17.17 6.58 -1.36
N ALA A 96 -16.88 5.33 -1.73
CA ALA A 96 -17.49 4.67 -2.89
C ALA A 96 -17.70 3.17 -2.64
N LEU A 97 -18.64 2.57 -3.36
CA LEU A 97 -18.80 1.12 -3.36
C LEU A 97 -17.72 0.47 -4.24
N PRO A 98 -17.01 -0.55 -3.75
CA PRO A 98 -16.11 -1.33 -4.59
C PRO A 98 -16.87 -1.94 -5.79
N PRO A 99 -16.32 -1.91 -7.01
CA PRO A 99 -16.89 -2.61 -8.14
C PRO A 99 -17.05 -4.10 -7.86
N ALA A 100 -18.18 -4.67 -8.27
CA ALA A 100 -18.48 -6.08 -8.06
C ALA A 100 -17.56 -7.03 -8.85
N ARG A 101 -16.97 -6.53 -9.94
CA ARG A 101 -16.09 -7.30 -10.83
C ARG A 101 -14.63 -6.84 -10.68
N PRO A 102 -13.68 -7.76 -10.89
CA PRO A 102 -12.27 -7.39 -10.97
C PRO A 102 -12.01 -6.41 -12.11
N ILE A 103 -11.03 -5.54 -11.90
CA ILE A 103 -10.53 -4.60 -12.90
C ILE A 103 -9.50 -5.35 -13.76
N PRO A 104 -9.68 -5.38 -15.09
CA PRO A 104 -8.65 -5.87 -16.00
C PRO A 104 -7.36 -5.06 -15.79
N PHE A 105 -6.28 -5.74 -15.41
CA PHE A 105 -4.97 -5.12 -15.25
C PHE A 105 -4.01 -5.76 -16.25
N HIS A 106 -3.36 -4.93 -17.07
CA HIS A 106 -2.33 -5.38 -18.01
C HIS A 106 -1.03 -4.69 -17.61
N PRO A 107 -0.09 -5.39 -16.94
CA PRO A 107 1.07 -4.76 -16.33
C PRO A 107 2.09 -4.28 -17.36
N TYR A 108 2.02 -4.81 -18.58
CA TYR A 108 2.86 -4.41 -19.72
C TYR A 108 2.02 -3.66 -20.76
N PRO A 109 2.51 -2.54 -21.34
CA PRO A 109 1.84 -1.90 -22.47
C PRO A 109 1.73 -2.90 -23.64
N ARG A 110 0.59 -2.90 -24.33
CA ARG A 110 0.46 -3.67 -25.58
C ARG A 110 1.35 -2.98 -26.62
N HIS A 111 2.36 -3.69 -27.12
CA HIS A 111 3.12 -3.28 -28.29
C HIS A 111 2.23 -3.26 -29.53
#